data_AF-A0A6L9EXV6-F1
#
_entry.id   AF-A0A6L9EXV6-F1
#
_cell.length_a   1.000
_cell.length_b   1.000
_cell.length_c   1.000
_cell.angle_alpha   90.00
_cell.angle_beta   90.00
_cell.angle_gamma   90.00
#
_symmetry.space_group_name_H-M   'P 1'
#
loop_
_entity.id
_entity.type
_entity.pdbx_description
1 polymer ?
#
loop_
_entity_poly.entity_id
_entity_poly.type
_entity_poly.pdbx_seq_one_letter_code
_entity_poly.pdbx_strand_id
1 'polypeptide(L)'
;MSNKFRNPFKLRASEKIESEIGFLRLFSPHVLEALHNKHQSGELWENILLIHSSPGGGKTSLLRVFEPASLMTLLNNKSSLEYKTVFNSLKKIDVINNNQIELLGVSLQCTRNYQVLEELEVSDAKKKRLFFSLLNSRITLATLRSACKLNGLRYPEDLQEIDFQYNNEDNFFKSIKVPCSAKNLYDWASNIEKQIYRLVDSFLPINDIIIEGHDELISLLVLRPENLIFKGKTFCSKILFMFDDAHKLSPIQRALFKQYIFEKREDYNIWISERLEALDAKDHIGSFKDRDFEILNLENFWKKYPSKLSKILQNISDKRAAISTEEVTSFQEYLTENLNEVNATNKLKIVLEETERDLLESSKFTNKFDDWIKHAQEFKGSDLETALLMKEVEILIYRNMGKSQLSFDFPMSLEEFHKKKDSTVTNAANLFMSIKYEIPYYYSFKTLAKLSSFNIEQFLSFSAEMFEEMISNKIRGDEIILSDSKQDNIIKNIVDKKWKKIDTEVPYAIEIQSFLKSFGEFSKKQTFKPNAPYAPGVNGFAIKPNKKGMFYEELWINNSIYESLVNVISTCVAYNLLEKHSVSQGKKGQIWDVYYMNRWLCVLFGLPLTYGGFRHKTPDELIKWIK
;
A
#
# COMPACT_ATOMS: atom_id res chain seq x y z
N MET A 1 16.90 11.43 -30.42
CA MET A 1 15.44 11.24 -30.19
C MET A 1 15.29 10.29 -29.02
N SER A 2 14.99 10.82 -27.83
CA SER A 2 14.97 10.01 -26.60
C SER A 2 13.85 8.98 -26.66
N ASN A 3 14.10 7.75 -26.20
CA ASN A 3 13.09 6.71 -25.96
C ASN A 3 11.95 7.27 -25.09
N LYS A 4 10.93 7.88 -25.70
CA LYS A 4 9.63 8.10 -25.05
C LYS A 4 9.09 6.70 -24.80
N PHE A 5 9.06 6.28 -23.54
CA PHE A 5 8.44 5.00 -23.18
C PHE A 5 7.00 5.02 -23.69
N ARG A 6 6.65 4.09 -24.59
CA ARG A 6 5.30 4.01 -25.18
C ARG A 6 4.22 3.99 -24.09
N ASN A 7 4.44 3.23 -23.01
CA ASN A 7 3.56 3.23 -21.85
C ASN A 7 4.32 3.46 -20.53
N PRO A 8 4.28 4.70 -19.98
CA PRO A 8 4.97 5.07 -18.76
C PRO A 8 4.32 4.50 -17.49
N PHE A 9 3.09 3.96 -17.54
CA PHE A 9 2.47 3.29 -16.39
C PHE A 9 3.09 1.92 -16.09
N LYS A 10 3.79 1.31 -17.06
CA LYS A 10 4.54 0.06 -16.87
C LYS A 10 5.88 0.26 -16.13
N LEU A 11 6.34 1.50 -15.96
CA LEU A 11 7.51 1.84 -15.15
C LEU A 11 7.16 1.81 -13.66
N ARG A 12 7.17 0.62 -13.07
CA ARG A 12 6.68 0.39 -11.69
C ARG A 12 7.72 0.67 -10.61
N ALA A 13 8.94 0.18 -10.79
CA ALA A 13 10.03 0.40 -9.84
C ALA A 13 10.65 1.78 -10.08
N SER A 14 10.70 2.62 -9.04
CA SER A 14 11.38 3.92 -9.11
C SER A 14 12.84 3.74 -9.49
N GLU A 15 13.50 2.68 -9.03
CA GLU A 15 14.89 2.32 -9.36
C GLU A 15 15.13 2.13 -10.86
N LYS A 16 14.12 1.76 -11.65
CA LYS A 16 14.22 1.63 -13.11
C LYS A 16 14.19 2.98 -13.84
N ILE A 17 13.94 4.07 -13.12
CA ILE A 17 13.99 5.44 -13.64
C ILE A 17 15.40 5.97 -13.39
N GLU A 18 16.25 5.86 -14.41
CA GLU A 18 17.68 6.15 -14.32
C GLU A 18 17.99 7.62 -14.01
N SER A 19 17.15 8.56 -14.46
CA SER A 19 17.37 9.99 -14.20
C SER A 19 16.59 10.51 -13.00
N GLU A 20 17.25 11.27 -12.13
CA GLU A 20 16.63 11.99 -11.01
C GLU A 20 15.54 12.95 -11.48
N ILE A 21 15.78 13.62 -12.61
CA ILE A 21 14.82 14.53 -13.25
C ILE A 21 13.54 13.77 -13.62
N GLY A 22 13.66 12.61 -14.28
CA GLY A 22 12.52 11.78 -14.64
C GLY A 22 11.76 11.26 -13.43
N PHE A 23 12.48 10.85 -12.38
CA PHE A 23 11.89 10.39 -11.12
C PHE A 23 11.11 11.51 -10.43
N LEU A 24 11.73 12.67 -10.20
CA LEU A 24 11.11 13.82 -9.52
C LEU A 24 9.92 14.37 -10.31
N ARG A 25 10.00 14.35 -11.65
CA ARG A 25 8.87 14.72 -12.52
C ARG A 25 7.65 13.83 -12.27
N LEU A 26 7.85 12.55 -12.00
CA LEU A 26 6.80 11.56 -11.73
C LEU A 26 6.37 11.47 -10.25
N PHE A 27 7.20 11.97 -9.32
CA PHE A 27 6.91 11.92 -7.90
C PHE A 27 5.76 12.85 -7.51
N SER A 28 4.85 12.39 -6.64
CA SER A 28 3.74 13.23 -6.16
C SER A 28 4.09 13.86 -4.81
N PRO A 29 4.09 15.20 -4.68
CA PRO A 29 4.42 15.88 -3.42
C PRO A 29 3.47 15.54 -2.27
N HIS A 30 2.23 15.15 -2.59
CA HIS A 30 1.20 14.78 -1.62
C HIS A 30 1.56 13.52 -0.81
N VAL A 31 2.48 12.67 -1.29
CA VAL A 31 2.96 11.50 -0.53
C VAL A 31 3.69 11.93 0.75
N LEU A 32 4.31 13.11 0.74
CA LEU A 32 5.05 13.67 1.89
C LEU A 32 4.14 14.17 3.02
N GLU A 33 2.83 14.27 2.80
CA GLU A 33 1.89 14.73 3.84
C GLU A 33 1.88 13.81 5.07
N ALA A 34 2.13 12.51 4.89
CA ALA A 34 2.27 11.59 6.02
C ALA A 34 3.45 11.98 6.94
N LEU A 35 4.55 12.42 6.33
CA LEU A 35 5.73 12.89 7.04
C LEU A 35 5.51 14.28 7.64
N HIS A 36 4.72 15.15 6.97
CA HIS A 36 4.34 16.45 7.54
C HIS A 36 3.58 16.29 8.86
N ASN A 37 2.62 15.38 8.91
CA ASN A 37 1.86 15.11 10.14
C ASN A 37 2.78 14.61 11.27
N LYS A 38 3.76 13.75 10.95
CA LYS A 38 4.76 13.25 11.91
C LYS A 38 5.71 14.35 12.38
N HIS A 39 6.11 15.25 11.47
CA HIS A 39 6.94 16.40 11.84
C HIS A 39 6.20 17.35 12.78
N GLN A 40 4.92 17.64 12.51
CA GLN A 40 4.09 18.49 13.36
C GLN A 40 3.85 17.92 14.76
N SER A 41 3.91 16.60 14.92
CA SER A 41 3.80 15.92 16.21
C SER A 41 5.15 15.75 16.93
N GLY A 42 6.26 16.18 16.32
CA GLY A 42 7.61 15.98 16.85
C GLY A 42 8.11 14.54 16.74
N GLU A 43 7.45 13.70 15.94
CA GLU A 43 7.69 12.26 15.85
C GLU A 43 8.57 11.86 14.64
N LEU A 44 8.97 12.81 13.78
CA LEU A 44 9.68 12.53 12.52
C LEU A 44 11.21 12.47 12.66
N TRP A 45 11.78 13.42 13.39
CA TRP A 45 13.22 13.60 13.56
C TRP A 45 13.62 13.15 14.97
N GLU A 46 14.90 12.84 15.16
CA GLU A 46 15.47 12.33 16.42
C GLU A 46 14.70 11.08 16.92
N ASN A 47 14.27 10.26 15.96
CA ASN A 47 13.41 9.11 16.21
C ASN A 47 13.64 8.00 15.17
N ILE A 48 13.21 6.79 15.53
CA ILE A 48 13.18 5.62 14.67
C ILE A 48 11.80 5.48 14.06
N LEU A 49 11.72 5.62 12.74
CA LEU A 49 10.49 5.49 11.97
C LEU A 49 10.48 4.17 11.18
N LEU A 50 9.57 3.28 11.55
CA LEU A 50 9.27 2.09 10.77
C LEU A 50 8.23 2.41 9.70
N ILE A 51 8.63 2.30 8.43
CA ILE A 51 7.76 2.52 7.28
C ILE A 51 7.29 1.16 6.77
N HIS A 52 6.05 0.82 7.08
CA HIS A 52 5.42 -0.44 6.68
C HIS A 52 4.46 -0.24 5.53
N SER A 53 4.49 -1.17 4.58
CA SER A 53 3.49 -1.24 3.52
C SER A 53 3.58 -2.57 2.79
N SER A 54 2.49 -2.99 2.16
CA SER A 54 2.49 -4.10 1.20
C SER A 54 3.49 -3.86 0.05
N PRO A 55 3.89 -4.90 -0.69
CA PRO A 55 4.67 -4.72 -1.93
C PRO A 55 4.00 -3.69 -2.86
N GLY A 56 4.77 -2.73 -3.38
CA GLY A 56 4.26 -1.74 -4.34
C GLY A 56 3.60 -0.48 -3.75
N GLY A 57 3.55 -0.30 -2.43
CA GLY A 57 2.97 0.90 -1.81
C GLY A 57 3.82 2.19 -1.87
N GLY A 58 5.01 2.14 -2.51
CA GLY A 58 5.81 3.34 -2.79
C GLY A 58 6.89 3.69 -1.76
N LYS A 59 7.27 2.76 -0.87
CA LYS A 59 8.31 2.97 0.16
C LYS A 59 9.66 3.41 -0.41
N THR A 60 10.23 2.66 -1.36
CA THR A 60 11.51 3.00 -2.01
C THR A 60 11.45 4.36 -2.71
N SER A 61 10.32 4.69 -3.36
CA SER A 61 10.10 6.02 -3.94
C SER A 61 10.08 7.13 -2.89
N LEU A 62 9.49 6.87 -1.71
CA LEU A 62 9.48 7.82 -0.60
C LEU A 62 10.90 8.08 -0.09
N LEU A 63 11.70 7.03 0.11
CA LEU A 63 13.08 7.13 0.58
C LEU A 63 13.99 7.84 -0.43
N ARG A 64 13.86 7.50 -1.72
CA ARG A 64 14.69 8.07 -2.80
C ARG A 64 14.65 9.60 -2.86
N VAL A 65 13.53 10.23 -2.53
CA VAL A 65 13.41 11.70 -2.51
C VAL A 65 14.40 12.36 -1.54
N PHE A 66 14.77 11.68 -0.46
CA PHE A 66 15.70 12.18 0.55
C PHE A 66 17.16 11.88 0.21
N GLU A 67 17.44 11.20 -0.91
CA GLU A 67 18.82 10.96 -1.34
C GLU A 67 19.46 12.25 -1.88
N PRO A 68 20.78 12.47 -1.64
CA PRO A 68 21.48 13.68 -2.03
C PRO A 68 21.32 14.04 -3.52
N ALA A 69 21.26 13.05 -4.40
CA ALA A 69 21.08 13.28 -5.83
C ALA A 69 19.72 13.93 -6.17
N SER A 70 18.65 13.44 -5.54
CA SER A 70 17.29 14.01 -5.66
C SER A 70 17.23 15.40 -5.03
N LEU A 71 17.78 15.58 -3.82
CA LEU A 71 17.78 16.87 -3.13
C LEU A 71 18.56 17.95 -3.90
N MET A 72 19.74 17.61 -4.44
CA MET A 72 20.53 18.52 -5.29
C MET A 72 19.80 18.90 -6.57
N THR A 73 19.13 17.94 -7.20
CA THR A 73 18.32 18.21 -8.40
C THR A 73 17.18 19.19 -8.09
N LEU A 74 16.51 19.03 -6.95
CA LEU A 74 15.47 19.94 -6.50
C LEU A 74 16.01 21.34 -6.17
N LEU A 75 17.16 21.45 -5.49
CA LEU A 75 17.77 22.73 -5.17
C LEU A 75 18.17 23.50 -6.44
N ASN A 76 18.78 22.81 -7.41
CA ASN A 76 19.19 23.39 -8.68
C ASN A 76 18.01 23.83 -9.56
N ASN A 77 16.85 23.18 -9.42
CA ASN A 77 15.65 23.45 -10.21
C ASN A 77 14.51 24.11 -9.39
N LYS A 78 14.83 24.74 -8.25
CA LYS A 78 13.85 25.31 -7.31
C LYS A 78 12.89 26.35 -7.92
N SER A 79 13.32 27.02 -8.99
CA SER A 79 12.52 28.03 -9.71
C SER A 79 11.53 27.43 -10.71
N SER A 80 11.71 26.17 -11.12
CA SER A 80 10.82 25.50 -12.07
C SER A 80 9.50 25.13 -11.39
N LEU A 81 8.39 25.46 -12.05
CA LEU A 81 7.04 25.16 -11.59
C LEU A 81 6.83 23.66 -11.31
N GLU A 82 7.49 22.79 -12.08
CA GLU A 82 7.38 21.34 -11.96
C GLU A 82 7.91 20.81 -10.61
N TYR A 83 9.01 21.38 -10.11
CA TYR A 83 9.72 20.92 -8.91
C TYR A 83 9.40 21.74 -7.67
N LYS A 84 8.89 22.97 -7.84
CA LYS A 84 8.59 23.91 -6.75
C LYS A 84 7.68 23.32 -5.68
N THR A 85 6.70 22.49 -6.05
CA THR A 85 5.78 21.87 -5.11
C THR A 85 6.46 20.84 -4.21
N VAL A 86 7.31 19.97 -4.77
CA VAL A 86 8.11 18.99 -4.02
C VAL A 86 9.15 19.70 -3.16
N PHE A 87 9.85 20.69 -3.71
CA PHE A 87 10.81 21.52 -2.98
C PHE A 87 10.18 22.19 -1.75
N ASN A 88 9.03 22.85 -1.92
CA ASN A 88 8.31 23.48 -0.81
C ASN A 88 7.82 22.46 0.23
N SER A 89 7.47 21.25 -0.21
CA SER A 89 7.04 20.17 0.68
C SER A 89 8.19 19.68 1.57
N LEU A 90 9.40 19.53 1.02
CA LEU A 90 10.60 19.16 1.78
C LEU A 90 11.12 20.30 2.67
N LYS A 91 10.93 21.54 2.23
CA LYS A 91 11.24 22.72 3.06
C LYS A 91 10.39 22.79 4.33
N LYS A 92 9.14 22.33 4.30
CA LYS A 92 8.24 22.31 5.48
C LYS A 92 8.65 21.34 6.58
N ILE A 93 9.57 20.42 6.31
CA ILE A 93 10.07 19.43 7.27
C ILE A 93 11.58 19.59 7.50
N ASP A 94 12.14 20.76 7.20
CA ASP A 94 13.54 21.12 7.46
C ASP A 94 14.57 20.20 6.79
N VAL A 95 14.28 19.75 5.55
CA VAL A 95 15.21 18.93 4.74
C VAL A 95 16.06 19.80 3.82
N ILE A 96 15.45 20.83 3.22
CA ILE A 96 16.10 21.76 2.29
C ILE A 96 15.68 23.19 2.65
N ASN A 97 16.62 24.13 2.58
CA ASN A 97 16.33 25.55 2.66
C ASN A 97 16.54 26.24 1.29
N ASN A 98 16.36 27.56 1.19
CA ASN A 98 16.46 28.26 -0.11
C ASN A 98 17.87 28.23 -0.73
N ASN A 99 18.91 27.98 0.05
CA ASN A 99 20.31 28.15 -0.31
C ASN A 99 21.11 26.85 -0.27
N GLN A 100 20.77 25.93 0.63
CA GLN A 100 21.49 24.69 0.88
C GLN A 100 20.53 23.58 1.31
N ILE A 101 21.03 22.35 1.24
CA ILE A 101 20.37 21.16 1.75
C ILE A 101 20.83 20.97 3.20
N GLU A 102 19.88 20.74 4.12
CA GLU A 102 20.15 20.60 5.55
C GLU A 102 20.35 19.13 5.95
N LEU A 103 19.81 18.21 5.14
CA LEU A 103 19.82 16.77 5.39
C LEU A 103 20.85 16.03 4.53
N LEU A 104 21.67 15.19 5.16
CA LEU A 104 22.39 14.13 4.47
C LEU A 104 21.59 12.82 4.53
N GLY A 105 20.91 12.47 3.43
CA GLY A 105 20.25 11.17 3.30
C GLY A 105 21.25 10.05 2.99
N VAL A 106 21.27 9.01 3.81
CA VAL A 106 22.13 7.83 3.64
C VAL A 106 21.23 6.63 3.40
N SER A 107 21.17 6.19 2.14
CA SER A 107 20.32 5.07 1.70
C SER A 107 21.12 3.77 1.69
N LEU A 108 20.61 2.75 2.37
CA LEU A 108 21.18 1.40 2.40
C LEU A 108 20.13 0.36 2.03
N GLN A 109 20.37 -0.37 0.94
CA GLN A 109 19.58 -1.54 0.60
C GLN A 109 20.04 -2.77 1.40
N CYS A 110 19.11 -3.40 2.13
CA CYS A 110 19.38 -4.59 2.92
C CYS A 110 19.41 -5.90 2.08
N THR A 111 19.46 -5.79 0.75
CA THR A 111 19.49 -6.91 -0.21
C THR A 111 20.85 -7.58 -0.38
N ARG A 112 21.94 -6.90 -0.03
CA ARG A 112 23.30 -7.22 -0.50
C ARG A 112 23.93 -8.40 0.26
N ASN A 113 23.44 -9.62 0.07
CA ASN A 113 24.04 -10.87 0.56
C ASN A 113 24.28 -10.94 2.09
N TYR A 114 23.55 -10.18 2.90
CA TYR A 114 23.69 -10.29 4.37
C TYR A 114 23.32 -11.70 4.85
N GLN A 115 22.27 -12.29 4.27
CA GLN A 115 21.78 -13.62 4.63
C GLN A 115 22.85 -14.72 4.47
N VAL A 116 23.77 -14.57 3.52
CA VAL A 116 24.84 -15.56 3.28
C VAL A 116 25.73 -15.75 4.51
N LEU A 117 25.84 -14.73 5.38
CA LEU A 117 26.60 -14.85 6.63
C LEU A 117 25.98 -15.87 7.61
N GLU A 118 24.69 -16.17 7.49
CA GLU A 118 24.02 -17.19 8.30
C GLU A 118 24.42 -18.61 7.92
N GLU A 119 24.79 -18.82 6.66
CA GLU A 119 25.16 -20.12 6.10
C GLU A 119 26.59 -20.53 6.47
N LEU A 120 27.39 -19.59 7.01
CA LEU A 120 28.76 -19.87 7.44
C LEU A 120 28.80 -20.85 8.62
N GLU A 121 29.68 -21.84 8.54
CA GLU A 121 29.95 -22.81 9.62
C GLU A 121 30.84 -22.21 10.72
N VAL A 122 30.35 -21.15 11.38
CA VAL A 122 31.03 -20.47 12.50
C VAL A 122 30.07 -20.29 13.67
N SER A 123 30.60 -19.98 14.85
CA SER A 123 29.76 -19.70 16.03
C SER A 123 28.84 -18.49 15.79
N ASP A 124 27.67 -18.50 16.42
CA ASP A 124 26.68 -17.40 16.30
C ASP A 124 27.26 -16.05 16.73
N ALA A 125 28.16 -16.03 17.72
CA ALA A 125 28.90 -14.84 18.11
C ALA A 125 29.76 -14.30 16.96
N LYS A 126 30.43 -15.17 16.19
CA LYS A 126 31.22 -14.76 15.02
C LYS A 126 30.31 -14.29 13.88
N LYS A 127 29.16 -14.92 13.66
CA LYS A 127 28.14 -14.46 12.69
C LYS A 127 27.63 -13.06 13.02
N LYS A 128 27.27 -12.82 14.29
CA LYS A 128 26.86 -11.50 14.80
C LYS A 128 27.93 -10.44 14.53
N ARG A 129 29.19 -10.74 14.85
CA ARG A 129 30.33 -9.83 14.61
C ARG A 129 30.53 -9.52 13.13
N LEU A 130 30.47 -10.54 12.27
CA LEU A 130 30.59 -10.35 10.83
C LEU A 130 29.44 -9.51 10.27
N PHE A 131 28.21 -9.76 10.74
CA PHE A 131 27.04 -9.01 10.34
C PHE A 131 27.18 -7.52 10.69
N PHE A 132 27.50 -7.20 11.94
CA PHE A 132 27.68 -5.81 12.36
C PHE A 132 28.89 -5.15 11.71
N SER A 133 30.01 -5.84 11.53
CA SER A 133 31.15 -5.30 10.77
C SER A 133 30.79 -4.98 9.31
N LEU A 134 30.05 -5.86 8.64
CA LEU A 134 29.60 -5.62 7.27
C LEU A 134 28.63 -4.43 7.21
N LEU A 135 27.71 -4.36 8.16
CA LEU A 135 26.72 -3.29 8.23
C LEU A 135 27.38 -1.94 8.53
N ASN A 136 28.31 -1.88 9.49
CA ASN A 136 29.12 -0.69 9.79
C ASN A 136 29.88 -0.22 8.55
N SER A 137 30.62 -1.13 7.91
CA SER A 137 31.37 -0.82 6.69
C SER A 137 30.47 -0.20 5.61
N ARG A 138 29.31 -0.84 5.32
CA ARG A 138 28.42 -0.36 4.27
C ARG A 138 27.72 0.95 4.60
N ILE A 139 27.36 1.18 5.87
CA ILE A 139 26.83 2.47 6.33
C ILE A 139 27.89 3.56 6.14
N THR A 140 29.14 3.30 6.53
CA THR A 140 30.26 4.23 6.34
C THR A 140 30.47 4.53 4.85
N LEU A 141 30.57 3.52 3.99
CA LEU A 141 30.74 3.71 2.54
C LEU A 141 29.56 4.47 1.91
N ALA A 142 28.32 4.17 2.32
CA ALA A 142 27.13 4.88 1.85
C ALA A 142 27.14 6.34 2.29
N THR A 143 27.53 6.62 3.54
CA THR A 143 27.60 7.98 4.10
C THR A 143 28.64 8.81 3.35
N LEU A 144 29.83 8.26 3.13
CA LEU A 144 30.90 8.94 2.38
C LEU A 144 30.50 9.22 0.94
N ARG A 145 29.83 8.27 0.27
CA ARG A 145 29.28 8.47 -1.08
C ARG A 145 28.23 9.58 -1.10
N SER A 146 27.30 9.56 -0.15
CA SER A 146 26.27 10.59 0.01
C SER A 146 26.90 11.97 0.26
N ALA A 147 27.94 12.04 1.10
CA ALA A 147 28.65 13.27 1.42
C ALA A 147 29.36 13.85 0.18
N CYS A 148 30.07 13.03 -0.60
CA CYS A 148 30.64 13.48 -1.87
C CYS A 148 29.56 14.02 -2.80
N LYS A 149 28.45 13.27 -2.96
CA LYS A 149 27.38 13.65 -3.87
C LYS A 149 26.72 14.98 -3.49
N LEU A 150 26.51 15.21 -2.19
CA LEU A 150 25.92 16.44 -1.66
C LEU A 150 26.84 17.66 -1.91
N ASN A 151 28.15 17.46 -1.78
CA ASN A 151 29.16 18.52 -1.94
C ASN A 151 29.66 18.69 -3.39
N GLY A 152 29.12 17.93 -4.35
CA GLY A 152 29.53 18.00 -5.76
C GLY A 152 30.91 17.40 -6.04
N LEU A 153 31.41 16.53 -5.16
CA LEU A 153 32.69 15.84 -5.26
C LEU A 153 32.56 14.51 -6.00
N ARG A 154 33.65 14.02 -6.60
CA ARG A 154 33.71 12.68 -7.21
C ARG A 154 34.06 11.64 -6.16
N TYR A 155 33.34 10.52 -6.20
CA TYR A 155 33.53 9.41 -5.29
C TYR A 155 34.13 8.22 -6.03
N PRO A 156 35.21 7.61 -5.54
CA PRO A 156 35.90 7.87 -4.26
C PRO A 156 37.09 8.85 -4.34
N GLU A 157 37.34 9.49 -5.49
CA GLU A 157 38.60 10.21 -5.78
C GLU A 157 38.82 11.42 -4.87
N ASP A 158 37.79 12.22 -4.63
CA ASP A 158 37.89 13.51 -3.96
C ASP A 158 37.62 13.38 -2.43
N LEU A 159 37.61 12.16 -1.88
CA LEU A 159 37.39 11.91 -0.45
C LEU A 159 38.46 12.50 0.48
N GLN A 160 39.62 12.88 -0.05
CA GLN A 160 40.65 13.56 0.75
C GLN A 160 40.23 14.97 1.17
N GLU A 161 39.22 15.56 0.51
CA GLU A 161 38.74 16.91 0.82
C GLU A 161 37.79 16.97 2.03
N ILE A 162 37.32 15.81 2.52
CA ILE A 162 36.44 15.70 3.68
C ILE A 162 37.24 15.18 4.86
N ASP A 163 37.18 15.88 5.99
CA ASP A 163 37.78 15.48 7.24
C ASP A 163 36.77 14.75 8.14
N PHE A 164 37.23 13.69 8.79
CA PHE A 164 36.50 12.95 9.81
C PHE A 164 37.11 13.25 11.19
N GLN A 165 36.44 14.09 11.97
CA GLN A 165 36.91 14.64 13.24
C GLN A 165 36.32 13.93 14.47
N TYR A 166 36.39 12.60 14.49
CA TYR A 166 35.95 11.82 15.65
C TYR A 166 37.09 11.55 16.64
N ASN A 167 36.80 11.72 17.94
CA ASN A 167 37.72 11.37 19.03
C ASN A 167 37.46 9.92 19.47
N ASN A 168 38.45 9.04 19.32
CA ASN A 168 38.31 7.59 19.51
C ASN A 168 38.61 7.13 20.94
N GLU A 169 38.02 7.80 21.93
CA GLU A 169 38.14 7.43 23.36
C GLU A 169 37.51 6.05 23.63
N ASP A 170 36.44 5.72 22.91
CA ASP A 170 35.72 4.44 23.00
C ASP A 170 36.48 3.25 22.37
N ASN A 171 37.61 3.50 21.71
CA ASN A 171 38.40 2.49 20.98
C ASN A 171 37.62 1.74 19.90
N PHE A 172 36.65 2.38 19.25
CA PHE A 172 35.89 1.81 18.15
C PHE A 172 36.76 1.52 16.92
N PHE A 173 37.74 2.38 16.63
CA PHE A 173 38.67 2.19 15.53
C PHE A 173 40.02 1.71 16.05
N LYS A 174 40.42 0.47 15.75
CA LYS A 174 41.72 -0.09 16.17
C LYS A 174 42.76 -0.07 15.06
N SER A 175 42.31 -0.26 13.82
CA SER A 175 43.19 -0.39 12.66
C SER A 175 43.52 0.93 11.96
N ILE A 176 42.83 2.02 12.32
CA ILE A 176 43.09 3.38 11.81
C ILE A 176 43.26 4.38 12.95
N LYS A 177 44.05 5.43 12.70
CA LYS A 177 44.11 6.60 13.57
C LYS A 177 43.04 7.59 13.14
N VAL A 178 42.25 8.07 14.09
CA VAL A 178 41.29 9.17 13.90
C VAL A 178 41.58 10.27 14.93
N PRO A 179 41.38 11.57 14.62
CA PRO A 179 40.84 12.15 13.37
C PRO A 179 41.64 11.83 12.11
N CYS A 180 40.96 11.69 10.97
CA CYS A 180 41.60 11.38 9.69
C CYS A 180 40.82 11.96 8.50
N SER A 181 41.34 11.81 7.29
CA SER A 181 40.56 12.09 6.08
C SER A 181 39.46 11.04 5.88
N ALA A 182 38.37 11.42 5.22
CA ALA A 182 37.32 10.48 4.80
C ALA A 182 37.87 9.41 3.85
N LYS A 183 38.98 9.67 3.14
CA LYS A 183 39.68 8.67 2.34
C LYS A 183 40.23 7.52 3.20
N ASN A 184 40.84 7.81 4.35
CA ASN A 184 41.31 6.78 5.28
C ASN A 184 40.14 5.95 5.82
N LEU A 185 39.04 6.60 6.16
CA LEU A 185 37.82 5.94 6.63
C LEU A 185 37.19 5.05 5.54
N TYR A 186 37.20 5.49 4.28
CA TYR A 186 36.80 4.69 3.13
C TYR A 186 37.68 3.45 2.96
N ASP A 187 39.00 3.60 3.03
CA ASP A 187 39.94 2.48 2.83
C ASP A 187 39.75 1.43 3.94
N TRP A 188 39.53 1.87 5.18
CA TRP A 188 39.15 1.02 6.31
C TRP A 188 37.86 0.23 6.04
N ALA A 189 36.76 0.93 5.74
CA ALA A 189 35.47 0.29 5.52
C ALA A 189 35.50 -0.65 4.31
N SER A 190 36.12 -0.23 3.19
CA SER A 190 36.27 -1.03 1.99
C SER A 190 37.10 -2.30 2.25
N ASN A 191 38.14 -2.21 3.08
CA ASN A 191 38.94 -3.37 3.45
C ASN A 191 38.13 -4.39 4.26
N ILE A 192 37.34 -3.94 5.24
CA ILE A 192 36.44 -4.82 6.01
C ILE A 192 35.46 -5.54 5.07
N GLU A 193 34.77 -4.82 4.19
CA GLU A 193 33.81 -5.43 3.27
C GLU A 193 34.48 -6.45 2.33
N LYS A 194 35.66 -6.13 1.78
CA LYS A 194 36.44 -7.06 0.94
C LYS A 194 36.87 -8.31 1.69
N GLN A 195 37.30 -8.19 2.96
CA GLN A 195 37.69 -9.33 3.77
C GLN A 195 36.50 -10.26 4.06
N ILE A 196 35.33 -9.69 4.34
CA ILE A 196 34.10 -10.46 4.57
C ILE A 196 33.67 -11.19 3.29
N TYR A 197 33.71 -10.53 2.13
CA TYR A 197 33.42 -11.22 0.85
C TYR A 197 34.41 -12.35 0.57
N ARG A 198 35.72 -12.13 0.80
CA ARG A 198 36.72 -13.20 0.66
C ARG A 198 36.44 -14.39 1.57
N LEU A 199 35.95 -14.14 2.78
CA LEU A 199 35.59 -15.19 3.74
C LEU A 199 34.36 -15.97 3.25
N VAL A 200 33.35 -15.28 2.71
CA VAL A 200 32.15 -15.89 2.13
C VAL A 200 32.48 -16.71 0.88
N ASP A 201 33.39 -16.23 0.04
CA ASP A 201 33.80 -16.91 -1.21
C ASP A 201 34.86 -18.00 -0.98
N SER A 202 35.47 -18.07 0.21
CA SER A 202 36.53 -19.04 0.49
C SER A 202 35.98 -20.41 0.89
N PHE A 203 36.46 -21.45 0.23
CA PHE A 203 36.28 -22.85 0.65
C PHE A 203 37.27 -23.29 1.74
N LEU A 204 38.07 -22.35 2.28
CA LEU A 204 39.11 -22.62 3.27
C LEU A 204 38.54 -22.55 4.70
N PRO A 205 39.14 -23.28 5.67
CA PRO A 205 38.75 -23.18 7.07
C PRO A 205 38.86 -21.73 7.57
N ILE A 206 37.80 -21.22 8.21
CA ILE A 206 37.62 -19.81 8.62
C ILE A 206 38.53 -19.41 9.82
N ASN A 207 39.54 -20.21 10.13
CA ASN A 207 40.40 -20.06 11.31
C ASN A 207 41.55 -19.05 11.13
N ASP A 208 41.89 -18.68 9.89
CA ASP A 208 43.08 -17.84 9.60
C ASP A 208 42.77 -16.35 9.29
N ILE A 209 41.50 -15.94 9.25
CA ILE A 209 41.12 -14.57 8.89
C ILE A 209 40.63 -13.80 10.14
N ILE A 210 41.46 -12.88 10.63
CA ILE A 210 41.11 -11.95 11.70
C ILE A 210 40.54 -10.68 11.05
N ILE A 211 39.22 -10.59 10.99
CA ILE A 211 38.49 -9.36 10.59
C ILE A 211 38.29 -8.52 11.83
N GLU A 212 38.45 -7.19 11.72
CA GLU A 212 38.04 -6.26 12.77
C GLU A 212 36.52 -6.40 12.98
N GLY A 213 36.17 -7.21 13.99
CA GLY A 213 34.80 -7.58 14.32
C GLY A 213 34.22 -6.63 15.34
N HIS A 214 33.15 -5.91 14.97
CA HIS A 214 32.35 -5.10 15.88
C HIS A 214 31.11 -5.89 16.33
N ASP A 215 30.77 -5.81 17.62
CA ASP A 215 29.56 -6.43 18.16
C ASP A 215 28.33 -5.48 18.11
N GLU A 216 28.54 -4.24 17.63
CA GLU A 216 27.62 -3.10 17.71
C GLU A 216 27.64 -2.26 16.42
N LEU A 217 26.59 -1.46 16.17
CA LEU A 217 26.54 -0.48 15.07
C LEU A 217 27.24 0.83 15.46
N ILE A 218 28.57 0.80 15.49
CA ILE A 218 29.41 1.98 15.76
C ILE A 218 29.22 3.08 14.71
N SER A 219 28.88 2.74 13.47
CA SER A 219 28.75 3.71 12.39
C SER A 219 27.68 4.76 12.70
N LEU A 220 26.57 4.37 13.33
CA LEU A 220 25.50 5.29 13.74
C LEU A 220 25.94 6.23 14.87
N LEU A 221 26.83 5.77 15.75
CA LEU A 221 27.36 6.56 16.87
C LEU A 221 28.35 7.64 16.38
N VAL A 222 29.22 7.26 15.45
CA VAL A 222 30.38 8.09 15.06
C VAL A 222 30.11 8.97 13.83
N LEU A 223 29.19 8.59 12.95
CA LEU A 223 28.84 9.39 11.76
C LEU A 223 27.78 10.42 12.11
N ARG A 224 28.20 11.47 12.83
CA ARG A 224 27.39 12.65 13.18
C ARG A 224 27.75 13.85 12.32
N PRO A 225 26.83 14.82 12.11
CA PRO A 225 27.11 16.04 11.37
C PRO A 225 28.37 16.77 11.86
N GLU A 226 28.60 16.83 13.19
CA GLU A 226 29.77 17.51 13.76
C GLU A 226 31.10 16.86 13.35
N ASN A 227 31.10 15.55 13.08
CA ASN A 227 32.30 14.80 12.79
C ASN A 227 32.70 14.86 11.30
N LEU A 228 31.86 15.42 10.42
CA LEU A 228 32.09 15.46 8.97
C LEU A 228 32.29 16.91 8.51
N ILE A 229 33.54 17.25 8.20
CA ILE A 229 33.95 18.62 7.88
C ILE A 229 34.39 18.71 6.43
N PHE A 230 33.85 19.68 5.69
CA PHE A 230 34.27 20.02 4.33
C PHE A 230 34.62 21.51 4.28
N LYS A 231 35.82 21.84 3.80
CA LYS A 231 36.33 23.23 3.75
C LYS A 231 36.22 23.95 5.11
N GLY A 232 36.49 23.23 6.20
CA GLY A 232 36.49 23.76 7.56
C GLY A 232 35.11 24.00 8.18
N LYS A 233 34.01 23.53 7.55
CA LYS A 233 32.65 23.64 8.10
C LYS A 233 31.88 22.33 7.96
N THR A 234 30.88 22.14 8.82
CA THR A 234 29.85 21.11 8.61
C THR A 234 29.01 21.50 7.39
N PHE A 235 28.61 20.53 6.58
CA PHE A 235 27.84 20.75 5.34
C PHE A 235 26.38 20.29 5.43
N CYS A 236 25.98 19.72 6.57
CA CYS A 236 24.60 19.36 6.88
C CYS A 236 24.32 19.59 8.37
N SER A 237 23.07 19.74 8.75
CA SER A 237 22.63 19.86 10.15
C SER A 237 22.15 18.53 10.72
N LYS A 238 21.80 17.56 9.87
CA LYS A 238 21.29 16.25 10.29
C LYS A 238 21.62 15.17 9.26
N ILE A 239 21.78 13.94 9.73
CA ILE A 239 21.98 12.74 8.90
C ILE A 239 20.77 11.83 9.12
N LEU A 240 20.18 11.33 8.03
CA LEU A 240 19.11 10.34 8.05
C LEU A 240 19.60 9.02 7.45
N PHE A 241 19.63 7.98 8.27
CA PHE A 241 19.95 6.62 7.84
C PHE A 241 18.67 5.90 7.42
N MET A 242 18.57 5.58 6.13
CA MET A 242 17.42 4.92 5.52
C MET A 242 17.79 3.49 5.16
N PHE A 243 17.21 2.52 5.86
CA PHE A 243 17.38 1.10 5.61
C PHE A 243 16.20 0.60 4.78
N ASP A 244 16.40 0.45 3.47
CA ASP A 244 15.37 -0.08 2.57
C ASP A 244 15.44 -1.61 2.47
N ASP A 245 14.28 -2.21 2.21
CA ASP A 245 14.09 -3.65 2.13
C ASP A 245 14.64 -4.43 3.34
N ALA A 246 14.52 -3.89 4.57
CA ALA A 246 15.07 -4.51 5.78
C ALA A 246 14.48 -5.91 6.07
N HIS A 247 13.31 -6.22 5.50
CA HIS A 247 12.71 -7.55 5.49
C HIS A 247 13.54 -8.63 4.78
N LYS A 248 14.53 -8.26 3.96
CA LYS A 248 15.46 -9.18 3.30
C LYS A 248 16.64 -9.58 4.18
N LEU A 249 16.78 -9.03 5.38
CA LEU A 249 17.68 -9.60 6.38
C LEU A 249 17.14 -10.96 6.86
N SER A 250 18.01 -11.85 7.36
CA SER A 250 17.54 -13.07 8.02
C SER A 250 16.68 -12.71 9.25
N PRO A 251 15.78 -13.60 9.73
CA PRO A 251 15.03 -13.34 10.95
C PRO A 251 15.93 -13.00 12.16
N ILE A 252 17.06 -13.68 12.29
CA ILE A 252 18.05 -13.47 13.35
C ILE A 252 18.74 -12.11 13.18
N GLN A 253 19.25 -11.80 11.99
CA GLN A 253 19.89 -10.51 11.68
C GLN A 253 18.95 -9.33 11.92
N ARG A 254 17.70 -9.46 11.48
CA ARG A 254 16.68 -8.43 11.64
C ARG A 254 16.36 -8.21 13.12
N ALA A 255 16.24 -9.29 13.90
CA ALA A 255 16.04 -9.20 15.34
C ALA A 255 17.21 -8.50 16.02
N LEU A 256 18.46 -8.90 15.72
CA LEU A 256 19.67 -8.26 16.24
C LEU A 256 19.76 -6.78 15.87
N PHE A 257 19.46 -6.44 14.61
CA PHE A 257 19.46 -5.07 14.10
C PHE A 257 18.44 -4.19 14.82
N LYS A 258 17.18 -4.65 14.91
CA LYS A 258 16.10 -3.93 15.59
C LYS A 258 16.38 -3.77 17.08
N GLN A 259 16.80 -4.86 17.74
CA GLN A 259 17.14 -4.85 19.16
C GLN A 259 18.20 -3.78 19.46
N TYR A 260 19.29 -3.76 18.70
CA TYR A 260 20.35 -2.77 18.88
C TYR A 260 19.83 -1.34 18.75
N ILE A 261 19.06 -1.06 17.70
CA ILE A 261 18.54 0.28 17.41
C ILE A 261 17.57 0.75 18.50
N PHE A 262 16.69 -0.12 18.98
CA PHE A 262 15.71 0.21 20.00
C PHE A 262 16.33 0.37 21.40
N GLU A 263 17.38 -0.39 21.72
CA GLU A 263 18.04 -0.34 23.03
C GLU A 263 18.92 0.90 23.22
N LYS A 264 19.62 1.36 22.16
CA LYS A 264 20.61 2.45 22.30
C LYS A 264 19.99 3.83 22.55
N ARG A 265 18.71 4.06 22.19
CA ARG A 265 17.92 5.28 22.51
C ARG A 265 18.69 6.60 22.42
N GLU A 266 19.35 6.81 21.29
CA GLU A 266 20.09 8.04 21.00
C GLU A 266 19.32 8.86 19.96
N ASP A 267 19.67 10.15 19.83
CA ASP A 267 19.01 11.12 18.93
C ASP A 267 19.34 10.88 17.44
N TYR A 268 19.18 9.65 16.96
CA TYR A 268 19.39 9.29 15.56
C TYR A 268 18.13 9.52 14.74
N ASN A 269 18.32 9.91 13.48
CA ASN A 269 17.25 9.84 12.48
C ASN A 269 17.40 8.52 11.71
N ILE A 270 16.58 7.52 12.02
CA ILE A 270 16.64 6.20 11.39
C ILE A 270 15.28 5.86 10.80
N TRP A 271 15.22 5.63 9.49
CA TRP A 271 14.03 5.12 8.83
C TRP A 271 14.27 3.70 8.34
N ILE A 272 13.38 2.79 8.70
CA ILE A 272 13.46 1.37 8.32
C ILE A 272 12.23 1.03 7.48
N SER A 273 12.44 0.65 6.23
CA SER A 273 11.37 0.26 5.31
C SER A 273 11.25 -1.26 5.27
N GLU A 274 10.08 -1.76 5.64
CA GLU A 274 9.75 -3.19 5.65
C GLU A 274 8.46 -3.46 4.90
N ARG A 275 8.39 -4.66 4.31
CA ARG A 275 7.14 -5.18 3.77
C ARG A 275 6.31 -5.76 4.89
N LEU A 276 4.99 -5.72 4.72
CA LEU A 276 4.09 -6.38 5.67
C LEU A 276 4.44 -7.86 5.81
N GLU A 277 4.69 -8.61 4.72
CA GLU A 277 5.10 -10.03 4.75
C GLU A 277 6.25 -10.40 5.70
N ALA A 278 7.05 -9.43 6.10
CA ALA A 278 8.15 -9.58 7.03
C ALA A 278 7.70 -9.65 8.50
N LEU A 279 6.56 -9.04 8.83
CA LEU A 279 6.02 -8.98 10.18
C LEU A 279 5.48 -10.35 10.58
N ASP A 280 5.53 -10.64 11.88
CA ASP A 280 5.04 -11.93 12.36
C ASP A 280 3.54 -12.06 12.09
N ALA A 281 3.05 -13.28 11.88
CA ALA A 281 1.63 -13.53 11.66
C ALA A 281 0.75 -12.94 12.78
N LYS A 282 1.31 -12.87 14.00
CA LYS A 282 0.69 -12.25 15.17
C LYS A 282 0.59 -10.73 15.05
N ASP A 283 1.54 -10.06 14.40
CA ASP A 283 1.51 -8.61 14.18
C ASP A 283 0.53 -8.23 13.07
N HIS A 284 0.37 -9.09 12.05
CA HIS A 284 -0.66 -8.92 11.03
C HIS A 284 -2.08 -8.99 11.59
N ILE A 285 -2.28 -9.87 12.58
CA ILE A 285 -3.60 -10.14 13.17
C ILE A 285 -3.84 -9.29 14.41
N GLY A 286 -2.79 -8.93 15.17
CA GLY A 286 -2.84 -8.16 16.40
C GLY A 286 -2.79 -6.64 16.21
N SER A 287 -2.78 -5.92 17.32
CA SER A 287 -2.55 -4.47 17.38
C SER A 287 -1.41 -4.21 18.35
N PHE A 288 -0.17 -4.46 17.93
CA PHE A 288 1.00 -4.07 18.72
C PHE A 288 1.24 -2.58 18.53
N LYS A 289 1.16 -1.83 19.64
CA LYS A 289 1.72 -0.49 19.76
C LYS A 289 2.88 -0.60 20.72
N ASP A 290 4.08 -0.65 20.19
CA ASP A 290 5.27 -0.52 21.01
C ASP A 290 5.54 0.96 21.30
N ARG A 291 6.15 1.27 22.44
CA ARG A 291 6.45 2.66 22.83
C ARG A 291 7.81 3.13 22.31
N ASP A 292 8.64 2.20 21.81
CA ASP A 292 10.05 2.45 21.49
C ASP A 292 10.30 2.92 20.04
N PHE A 293 9.28 2.94 19.17
CA PHE A 293 9.41 3.40 17.78
C PHE A 293 8.08 3.88 17.20
N GLU A 294 8.17 4.66 16.12
CA GLU A 294 7.01 5.16 15.41
C GLU A 294 6.71 4.33 14.16
N ILE A 295 5.44 3.98 13.94
CA ILE A 295 5.01 3.21 12.76
C ILE A 295 4.27 4.13 11.79
N LEU A 296 4.82 4.26 10.58
CA LEU A 296 4.11 4.78 9.42
C LEU A 296 3.67 3.62 8.52
N ASN A 297 2.42 3.18 8.67
CA ASN A 297 1.79 2.29 7.70
C ASN A 297 1.11 3.11 6.60
N LEU A 298 1.61 3.03 5.37
CA LEU A 298 1.15 3.89 4.27
C LEU A 298 -0.31 3.63 3.92
N GLU A 299 -0.74 2.38 3.82
CA GLU A 299 -2.13 2.01 3.50
C GLU A 299 -3.09 2.53 4.58
N ASN A 300 -2.76 2.35 5.86
CA ASN A 300 -3.55 2.84 6.99
C ASN A 300 -3.61 4.38 7.02
N PHE A 301 -2.55 5.06 6.61
CA PHE A 301 -2.56 6.52 6.47
C PHE A 301 -3.52 6.96 5.37
N TRP A 302 -3.40 6.38 4.16
CA TRP A 302 -4.26 6.72 3.02
C TRP A 302 -5.72 6.38 3.25
N LYS A 303 -5.98 5.33 4.03
CA LYS A 303 -7.32 4.95 4.47
C LYS A 303 -7.99 6.00 5.36
N LYS A 304 -7.24 6.69 6.21
CA LYS A 304 -7.76 7.82 7.00
C LYS A 304 -8.04 9.05 6.12
N TYR A 305 -7.34 9.16 4.99
CA TYR A 305 -7.44 10.31 4.09
C TYR A 305 -7.67 9.91 2.61
N PRO A 306 -8.80 9.27 2.28
CA PRO A 306 -9.05 8.70 0.95
C PRO A 306 -9.12 9.76 -0.16
N SER A 307 -9.61 10.97 0.17
CA SER A 307 -9.64 12.09 -0.78
C SER A 307 -8.23 12.55 -1.18
N LYS A 308 -7.27 12.48 -0.26
CA LYS A 308 -5.86 12.80 -0.52
C LYS A 308 -5.21 11.74 -1.40
N LEU A 309 -5.51 10.46 -1.15
CA LEU A 309 -5.06 9.38 -2.03
C LEU A 309 -5.55 9.59 -3.47
N SER A 310 -6.82 9.93 -3.67
CA SER A 310 -7.35 10.21 -5.01
C SER A 310 -6.55 11.30 -5.74
N LYS A 311 -6.15 12.36 -5.04
CA LYS A 311 -5.30 13.43 -5.60
C LYS A 311 -3.89 12.94 -5.94
N ILE A 312 -3.30 12.06 -5.12
CA ILE A 312 -2.01 11.42 -5.40
C ILE A 312 -2.12 10.61 -6.69
N LEU A 313 -3.13 9.74 -6.79
CA LEU A 313 -3.32 8.86 -7.94
C LEU A 313 -3.54 9.66 -9.23
N GLN A 314 -4.35 10.71 -9.17
CA GLN A 314 -4.59 11.62 -10.29
C GLN A 314 -3.29 12.30 -10.73
N ASN A 315 -2.56 12.89 -9.78
CA ASN A 315 -1.30 13.55 -10.07
C ASN A 315 -0.26 12.60 -10.69
N ILE A 316 -0.17 11.35 -10.19
CA ILE A 316 0.71 10.33 -10.74
C ILE A 316 0.27 9.92 -12.16
N SER A 317 -1.04 9.71 -12.40
CA SER A 317 -1.52 9.30 -13.72
C SER A 317 -1.33 10.38 -14.77
N ASP A 318 -1.61 11.64 -14.43
CA ASP A 318 -1.50 12.76 -15.38
C ASP A 318 -0.03 13.03 -15.74
N LYS A 319 0.85 13.05 -14.74
CA LYS A 319 2.30 13.16 -14.95
C LYS A 319 2.84 12.05 -15.86
N ARG A 320 2.32 10.83 -15.73
CA ARG A 320 2.71 9.69 -16.58
C ARG A 320 2.16 9.84 -17.99
N ALA A 321 0.87 10.14 -18.14
CA ALA A 321 0.24 10.30 -19.44
C ALA A 321 0.94 11.37 -20.28
N ALA A 322 1.22 12.54 -19.68
CA ALA A 322 1.90 13.67 -20.32
C ALA A 322 3.36 13.39 -20.76
N ILE A 323 4.01 12.33 -20.25
CA ILE A 323 5.35 11.92 -20.72
C ILE A 323 5.27 11.16 -22.05
N SER A 324 4.20 10.39 -22.26
CA SER A 324 4.06 9.55 -23.45
C SER A 324 3.51 10.34 -24.64
N THR A 325 2.42 11.08 -24.43
CA THR A 325 1.73 11.80 -25.50
C THR A 325 1.41 13.23 -25.09
N GLU A 326 1.49 14.17 -26.03
CA GLU A 326 1.16 15.59 -25.79
C GLU A 326 -0.35 15.84 -25.79
N GLU A 327 -1.13 14.89 -26.32
CA GLU A 327 -2.60 14.97 -26.35
C GLU A 327 -3.22 14.45 -25.06
N VAL A 328 -2.71 13.36 -24.47
CA VAL A 328 -3.28 12.81 -23.22
C VAL A 328 -2.58 13.44 -22.02
N THR A 329 -2.99 14.65 -21.67
CA THR A 329 -2.43 15.41 -20.53
C THR A 329 -3.12 15.10 -19.21
N SER A 330 -4.42 14.75 -19.28
CA SER A 330 -5.26 14.41 -18.12
C SER A 330 -5.81 12.99 -18.31
N PHE A 331 -5.25 12.01 -17.61
CA PHE A 331 -5.63 10.60 -17.79
C PHE A 331 -7.10 10.36 -17.43
N GLN A 332 -7.59 11.09 -16.42
CA GLN A 332 -8.96 10.99 -15.95
C GLN A 332 -9.99 11.42 -17.01
N GLU A 333 -9.69 12.42 -17.83
CA GLU A 333 -10.63 12.96 -18.84
C GLU A 333 -10.96 11.97 -19.96
N TYR A 334 -10.12 10.96 -20.16
CA TYR A 334 -10.34 9.90 -21.16
C TYR A 334 -11.07 8.68 -20.59
N LEU A 335 -11.60 8.77 -19.38
CA LEU A 335 -12.43 7.74 -18.77
C LEU A 335 -13.85 8.28 -18.61
N THR A 336 -14.84 7.59 -19.17
CA THR A 336 -16.26 7.94 -18.92
C THR A 336 -16.60 7.76 -17.44
N GLU A 337 -17.26 8.77 -16.86
CA GLU A 337 -17.66 8.79 -15.44
C GLU A 337 -19.06 8.21 -15.20
N ASN A 338 -19.95 8.26 -16.20
CA ASN A 338 -21.33 7.78 -16.11
C ASN A 338 -21.60 6.68 -17.15
N LEU A 339 -22.64 5.87 -16.88
CA LEU A 339 -23.10 4.85 -17.82
C LEU A 339 -23.63 5.55 -19.09
N ASN A 340 -23.25 5.04 -20.26
CA ASN A 340 -23.85 5.50 -21.51
C ASN A 340 -25.13 4.73 -21.78
N GLU A 341 -26.28 5.34 -21.51
CA GLU A 341 -27.59 4.70 -21.68
C GLU A 341 -27.83 4.19 -23.09
N VAL A 342 -27.32 4.87 -24.12
CA VAL A 342 -27.50 4.46 -25.53
C VAL A 342 -26.92 3.07 -25.76
N ASN A 343 -25.76 2.77 -25.16
CA ASN A 343 -25.10 1.47 -25.26
C ASN A 343 -25.81 0.39 -24.42
N ALA A 344 -26.54 0.78 -23.38
CA ALA A 344 -27.23 -0.11 -22.46
C ALA A 344 -28.74 -0.27 -22.73
N THR A 345 -29.31 0.46 -23.70
CA THR A 345 -30.76 0.53 -23.99
C THR A 345 -31.44 -0.84 -23.98
N ASN A 346 -30.91 -1.81 -24.72
CA ASN A 346 -31.53 -3.15 -24.82
C ASN A 346 -31.53 -3.89 -23.47
N LYS A 347 -30.46 -3.75 -22.68
CA LYS A 347 -30.35 -4.36 -21.35
C LYS A 347 -31.29 -3.68 -20.36
N LEU A 348 -31.39 -2.34 -20.42
CA LEU A 348 -32.30 -1.57 -19.57
C LEU A 348 -33.77 -1.91 -19.84
N LYS A 349 -34.16 -2.10 -21.10
CA LYS A 349 -35.52 -2.57 -21.44
C LYS A 349 -35.85 -3.92 -20.82
N ILE A 350 -34.93 -4.89 -20.90
CA ILE A 350 -35.11 -6.20 -20.25
C ILE A 350 -35.25 -6.04 -18.73
N VAL A 351 -34.46 -5.15 -18.11
CA VAL A 351 -34.57 -4.87 -16.67
C VAL A 351 -35.95 -4.35 -16.31
N LEU A 352 -36.46 -3.37 -17.06
CA LEU A 352 -37.76 -2.77 -16.85
C LEU A 352 -38.88 -3.81 -16.97
N GLU A 353 -38.89 -4.59 -18.06
CA GLU A 353 -39.90 -5.61 -18.33
C GLU A 353 -39.93 -6.73 -17.26
N GLU A 354 -38.76 -7.24 -16.86
CA GLU A 354 -38.70 -8.28 -15.83
C GLU A 354 -39.06 -7.75 -14.44
N THR A 355 -38.53 -6.58 -14.07
CA THR A 355 -38.78 -6.01 -12.74
C THR A 355 -40.25 -5.60 -12.59
N GLU A 356 -40.87 -5.09 -13.66
CA GLU A 356 -42.31 -4.81 -13.65
C GLU A 356 -43.13 -6.09 -13.39
N ARG A 357 -42.78 -7.17 -14.09
CA ARG A 357 -43.43 -8.47 -13.91
C ARG A 357 -43.31 -8.95 -12.46
N ASP A 358 -42.12 -8.89 -11.88
CA ASP A 358 -41.85 -9.33 -10.50
C ASP A 358 -42.62 -8.46 -9.47
N LEU A 359 -42.72 -7.15 -9.70
CA LEU A 359 -43.50 -6.22 -8.87
C LEU A 359 -45.01 -6.49 -8.96
N LEU A 360 -45.54 -6.73 -10.16
CA LEU A 360 -46.94 -7.06 -10.39
C LEU A 360 -47.32 -8.45 -9.84
N GLU A 361 -46.42 -9.42 -9.85
CA GLU A 361 -46.64 -10.67 -9.15
C GLU A 361 -46.71 -10.47 -7.64
N SER A 362 -45.87 -9.60 -7.09
CA SER A 362 -45.88 -9.28 -5.66
C SER A 362 -47.17 -8.57 -5.22
N SER A 363 -47.75 -7.70 -6.05
CA SER A 363 -49.02 -7.01 -5.74
C SER A 363 -50.26 -7.90 -5.79
N LYS A 364 -50.23 -9.04 -6.51
CA LYS A 364 -51.33 -10.02 -6.49
C LYS A 364 -51.58 -10.62 -5.11
N PHE A 365 -50.55 -10.67 -4.27
CA PHE A 365 -50.62 -11.27 -2.94
C PHE A 365 -50.86 -10.23 -1.82
N THR A 366 -50.67 -8.93 -2.09
CA THR A 366 -50.86 -7.86 -1.11
C THR A 366 -51.03 -6.49 -1.80
N ASN A 367 -52.00 -5.70 -1.34
CA ASN A 367 -52.22 -4.30 -1.76
C ASN A 367 -51.36 -3.30 -0.97
N LYS A 368 -50.47 -3.78 -0.10
CA LYS A 368 -49.68 -2.96 0.82
C LYS A 368 -48.71 -2.00 0.12
N PHE A 369 -48.26 -2.34 -1.08
CA PHE A 369 -47.19 -1.65 -1.80
C PHE A 369 -47.66 -1.00 -3.11
N ASP A 370 -48.97 -0.94 -3.36
CA ASP A 370 -49.54 -0.46 -4.62
C ASP A 370 -49.12 0.97 -4.94
N ASP A 371 -49.10 1.86 -3.93
CA ASP A 371 -48.65 3.24 -4.09
C ASP A 371 -47.17 3.32 -4.53
N TRP A 372 -46.30 2.44 -3.99
CA TRP A 372 -44.87 2.42 -4.32
C TRP A 372 -44.65 1.92 -5.75
N ILE A 373 -45.37 0.86 -6.14
CA ILE A 373 -45.30 0.28 -7.49
C ILE A 373 -45.82 1.31 -8.50
N LYS A 374 -46.96 1.94 -8.23
CA LYS A 374 -47.53 2.98 -9.07
C LYS A 374 -46.59 4.16 -9.24
N HIS A 375 -45.95 4.61 -8.16
CA HIS A 375 -44.95 5.67 -8.23
C HIS A 375 -43.77 5.33 -9.14
N ALA A 376 -43.29 4.09 -9.10
CA ALA A 376 -42.22 3.64 -10.00
C ALA A 376 -42.67 3.56 -11.46
N GLN A 377 -43.91 3.14 -11.74
CA GLN A 377 -44.47 3.06 -13.09
C GLN A 377 -44.76 4.45 -13.70
N GLU A 378 -45.21 5.40 -12.89
CA GLU A 378 -45.52 6.77 -13.33
C GLU A 378 -44.30 7.70 -13.33
N PHE A 379 -43.13 7.20 -12.90
CA PHE A 379 -41.90 7.98 -12.84
C PHE A 379 -41.45 8.41 -14.25
N LYS A 380 -41.22 9.72 -14.42
CA LYS A 380 -40.76 10.32 -15.68
C LYS A 380 -39.28 10.70 -15.55
N GLY A 381 -38.42 9.72 -15.78
CA GLY A 381 -36.96 9.92 -15.84
C GLY A 381 -36.35 9.18 -17.04
N SER A 382 -35.03 9.03 -17.04
CA SER A 382 -34.35 8.19 -18.04
C SER A 382 -34.65 6.70 -17.83
N ASP A 383 -34.34 5.86 -18.82
CA ASP A 383 -34.53 4.40 -18.72
C ASP A 383 -33.72 3.84 -17.54
N LEU A 384 -32.52 4.38 -17.32
CA LEU A 384 -31.66 4.03 -16.19
C LEU A 384 -32.26 4.45 -14.84
N GLU A 385 -32.72 5.69 -14.73
CA GLU A 385 -33.32 6.20 -13.49
C GLU A 385 -34.57 5.41 -13.10
N THR A 386 -35.39 5.07 -14.10
CA THR A 386 -36.60 4.27 -13.92
C THR A 386 -36.26 2.84 -13.50
N ALA A 387 -35.30 2.19 -14.17
CA ALA A 387 -34.86 0.84 -13.83
C ALA A 387 -34.28 0.78 -12.40
N LEU A 388 -33.49 1.78 -12.01
CA LEU A 388 -32.96 1.88 -10.64
C LEU A 388 -34.08 2.05 -9.62
N LEU A 389 -35.04 2.94 -9.86
CA LEU A 389 -36.18 3.16 -8.96
C LEU A 389 -37.01 1.89 -8.77
N MET A 390 -37.29 1.16 -9.84
CA MET A 390 -38.03 -0.11 -9.77
C MET A 390 -37.28 -1.16 -8.95
N LYS A 391 -35.96 -1.27 -9.12
CA LYS A 391 -35.13 -2.17 -8.30
C LYS A 391 -35.04 -1.75 -6.83
N GLU A 392 -35.04 -0.46 -6.53
CA GLU A 392 -35.13 0.03 -5.15
C GLU A 392 -36.47 -0.36 -4.51
N VAL A 393 -37.58 -0.20 -5.22
CA VAL A 393 -38.91 -0.61 -4.76
C VAL A 393 -38.94 -2.12 -4.50
N GLU A 394 -38.43 -2.92 -5.45
CA GLU A 394 -38.35 -4.38 -5.30
C GLU A 394 -37.61 -4.78 -4.00
N ILE A 395 -36.41 -4.21 -3.77
CA ILE A 395 -35.62 -4.48 -2.55
C ILE A 395 -36.39 -4.10 -1.29
N LEU A 396 -37.06 -2.94 -1.29
CA LEU A 396 -37.82 -2.46 -0.14
C LEU A 396 -39.06 -3.33 0.13
N ILE A 397 -39.75 -3.83 -0.89
CA ILE A 397 -40.87 -4.77 -0.74
C ILE A 397 -40.38 -6.04 -0.03
N TYR A 398 -39.32 -6.68 -0.53
CA TYR A 398 -38.74 -7.88 0.10
C TYR A 398 -38.28 -7.62 1.55
N ARG A 399 -37.75 -6.43 1.86
CA ARG A 399 -37.38 -6.04 3.24
C ARG A 399 -38.58 -5.95 4.18
N ASN A 400 -39.72 -5.49 3.70
CA ASN A 400 -40.92 -5.34 4.52
C ASN A 400 -41.69 -6.66 4.64
N MET A 401 -41.76 -7.48 3.60
CA MET A 401 -42.34 -8.82 3.66
C MET A 401 -41.62 -9.74 4.64
N GLY A 402 -40.28 -9.63 4.75
CA GLY A 402 -39.49 -10.43 5.68
C GLY A 402 -39.61 -10.01 7.17
N LYS A 403 -40.30 -8.91 7.49
CA LYS A 403 -40.53 -8.45 8.87
C LYS A 403 -41.93 -8.88 9.31
N SER A 404 -42.05 -10.11 9.78
CA SER A 404 -43.27 -10.67 10.39
C SER A 404 -43.56 -10.08 11.78
N GLN A 405 -43.67 -8.76 11.89
CA GLN A 405 -44.37 -8.14 13.01
C GLN A 405 -45.86 -8.04 12.66
N LEU A 406 -46.72 -8.23 13.66
CA LEU A 406 -48.18 -8.05 13.65
C LEU A 406 -48.59 -6.60 13.29
N SER A 407 -48.09 -6.06 12.19
CA SER A 407 -48.56 -4.82 11.62
C SER A 407 -49.85 -5.14 10.88
N PHE A 408 -50.95 -4.50 11.27
CA PHE A 408 -52.14 -4.39 10.44
C PHE A 408 -51.75 -4.13 8.98
N ASP A 409 -52.44 -4.78 8.05
CA ASP A 409 -52.18 -4.74 6.60
C ASP A 409 -52.63 -3.40 5.98
N PHE A 410 -52.14 -2.30 6.55
CA PHE A 410 -52.37 -0.96 6.02
C PHE A 410 -51.45 -0.72 4.82
N PRO A 411 -51.97 -0.09 3.74
CA PRO A 411 -51.16 0.39 2.64
C PRO A 411 -50.04 1.31 3.13
N MET A 412 -48.84 1.10 2.60
CA MET A 412 -47.67 1.93 2.92
C MET A 412 -47.63 3.15 2.00
N SER A 413 -47.54 4.34 2.59
CA SER A 413 -47.56 5.59 1.83
C SER A 413 -46.22 5.88 1.13
N LEU A 414 -46.23 6.82 0.18
CA LEU A 414 -45.01 7.31 -0.47
C LEU A 414 -44.04 8.00 0.50
N GLU A 415 -44.55 8.63 1.56
CA GLU A 415 -43.69 9.19 2.60
C GLU A 415 -42.86 8.11 3.30
N GLU A 416 -43.44 6.93 3.51
CA GLU A 416 -42.72 5.80 4.10
C GLU A 416 -41.67 5.24 3.13
N PHE A 417 -41.97 5.21 1.82
CA PHE A 417 -40.97 4.87 0.80
C PHE A 417 -39.77 5.81 0.86
N HIS A 418 -39.99 7.12 0.82
CA HIS A 418 -38.91 8.11 0.86
C HIS A 418 -38.11 8.05 2.17
N LYS A 419 -38.75 7.74 3.32
CA LYS A 419 -38.05 7.53 4.59
C LYS A 419 -37.18 6.26 4.60
N LYS A 420 -37.56 5.23 3.86
CA LYS A 420 -36.85 3.93 3.80
C LYS A 420 -35.83 3.87 2.67
N LYS A 421 -35.96 4.71 1.64
CA LYS A 421 -35.00 4.88 0.56
C LYS A 421 -33.77 5.61 1.09
N ASP A 422 -32.61 4.99 0.97
CA ASP A 422 -31.33 5.59 1.29
C ASP A 422 -30.29 5.25 0.20
N SER A 423 -29.12 5.88 0.30
CA SER A 423 -28.04 5.67 -0.67
C SER A 423 -27.50 4.23 -0.67
N THR A 424 -27.71 3.44 0.40
CA THR A 424 -27.28 2.05 0.43
C THR A 424 -28.20 1.17 -0.41
N VAL A 425 -29.52 1.44 -0.39
CA VAL A 425 -30.52 0.78 -1.24
C VAL A 425 -30.25 1.08 -2.70
N THR A 426 -30.01 2.36 -3.06
CA THR A 426 -29.65 2.75 -4.43
C THR A 426 -28.40 2.03 -4.92
N ASN A 427 -27.36 1.95 -4.09
CA ASN A 427 -26.12 1.25 -4.44
C ASN A 427 -26.33 -0.27 -4.61
N ALA A 428 -27.18 -0.88 -3.79
CA ALA A 428 -27.52 -2.30 -3.91
C ALA A 428 -28.36 -2.59 -5.16
N ALA A 429 -29.36 -1.73 -5.45
CA ALA A 429 -30.19 -1.81 -6.65
C ALA A 429 -29.32 -1.74 -7.91
N ASN A 430 -28.42 -0.76 -7.98
CA ASN A 430 -27.48 -0.64 -9.09
C ASN A 430 -26.59 -1.89 -9.23
N LEU A 431 -26.03 -2.40 -8.14
CA LEU A 431 -25.21 -3.62 -8.18
C LEU A 431 -26.02 -4.84 -8.66
N PHE A 432 -27.22 -5.06 -8.12
CA PHE A 432 -28.07 -6.20 -8.47
C PHE A 432 -28.43 -6.18 -9.95
N MET A 433 -28.83 -5.00 -10.43
CA MET A 433 -29.11 -4.75 -11.83
C MET A 433 -27.87 -5.03 -12.70
N SER A 434 -26.74 -4.38 -12.39
CA SER A 434 -25.53 -4.52 -13.20
C SER A 434 -25.01 -5.94 -13.29
N ILE A 435 -25.00 -6.67 -12.19
CA ILE A 435 -24.49 -8.04 -12.16
C ILE A 435 -25.47 -9.02 -12.81
N LYS A 436 -26.79 -8.88 -12.58
CA LYS A 436 -27.80 -9.78 -13.17
C LYS A 436 -27.91 -9.62 -14.69
N TYR A 437 -27.84 -8.38 -15.20
CA TYR A 437 -28.07 -8.06 -16.61
C TYR A 437 -26.79 -7.71 -17.38
N GLU A 438 -25.62 -7.92 -16.76
CA GLU A 438 -24.30 -7.61 -17.33
C GLU A 438 -24.17 -6.16 -17.82
N ILE A 439 -24.83 -5.22 -17.15
CA ILE A 439 -24.64 -3.78 -17.41
C ILE A 439 -23.30 -3.38 -16.79
N PRO A 440 -22.45 -2.58 -17.49
CA PRO A 440 -21.18 -2.11 -16.96
C PRO A 440 -21.33 -1.54 -15.54
N TYR A 441 -20.39 -1.88 -14.65
CA TYR A 441 -20.42 -1.45 -13.25
C TYR A 441 -19.07 -0.92 -12.79
N TYR A 442 -17.99 -1.50 -13.30
CA TYR A 442 -16.62 -1.15 -12.93
C TYR A 442 -16.03 -0.20 -13.98
N TYR A 443 -16.41 1.08 -13.92
CA TYR A 443 -15.85 2.15 -14.77
C TYR A 443 -15.72 3.43 -13.95
N SER A 444 -15.07 4.46 -14.52
CA SER A 444 -14.64 5.73 -13.92
C SER A 444 -13.27 5.72 -13.24
N PHE A 445 -12.68 6.90 -13.13
CA PHE A 445 -11.46 7.11 -12.36
C PHE A 445 -11.66 6.82 -10.88
N LYS A 446 -12.84 7.17 -10.32
CA LYS A 446 -13.19 6.87 -8.92
C LYS A 446 -13.18 5.37 -8.64
N THR A 447 -13.62 4.56 -9.61
CA THR A 447 -13.53 3.10 -9.52
C THR A 447 -12.09 2.63 -9.55
N LEU A 448 -11.23 3.14 -10.46
CA LEU A 448 -9.80 2.81 -10.47
C LEU A 448 -9.11 3.18 -9.15
N ALA A 449 -9.45 4.32 -8.56
CA ALA A 449 -8.93 4.74 -7.26
C ALA A 449 -9.36 3.78 -6.14
N LYS A 450 -10.62 3.31 -6.13
CA LYS A 450 -11.05 2.26 -5.19
C LYS A 450 -10.32 0.94 -5.44
N LEU A 451 -10.22 0.52 -6.70
CA LEU A 451 -9.49 -0.68 -7.12
C LEU A 451 -8.01 -0.63 -6.80
N SER A 452 -7.44 0.48 -6.37
CA SER A 452 -6.07 0.54 -5.86
C SER A 452 -5.91 -0.12 -4.48
N SER A 453 -6.99 -0.19 -3.67
CA SER A 453 -6.95 -0.64 -2.28
C SER A 453 -5.76 -0.06 -1.51
N PHE A 454 -5.58 1.26 -1.64
CA PHE A 454 -4.50 2.05 -1.04
C PHE A 454 -3.08 1.71 -1.51
N ASN A 455 -2.93 0.91 -2.57
CA ASN A 455 -1.65 0.51 -3.15
C ASN A 455 -1.42 1.18 -4.53
N ILE A 456 -0.31 1.92 -4.65
CA ILE A 456 0.00 2.71 -5.84
C ILE A 456 0.37 1.81 -7.04
N GLU A 457 1.17 0.76 -6.83
CA GLU A 457 1.49 -0.19 -7.91
C GLU A 457 0.23 -0.89 -8.43
N GLN A 458 -0.70 -1.24 -7.54
CA GLN A 458 -1.99 -1.80 -7.91
C GLN A 458 -2.76 -0.84 -8.82
N PHE A 459 -2.86 0.45 -8.46
CA PHE A 459 -3.44 1.47 -9.34
C PHE A 459 -2.74 1.52 -10.70
N LEU A 460 -1.41 1.62 -10.71
CA LEU A 460 -0.62 1.68 -11.95
C LEU A 460 -0.83 0.47 -12.84
N SER A 461 -1.02 -0.72 -12.26
CA SER A 461 -1.29 -1.95 -13.02
C SER A 461 -2.63 -1.89 -13.77
N PHE A 462 -3.66 -1.27 -13.19
CA PHE A 462 -4.95 -1.08 -13.86
C PHE A 462 -4.86 0.02 -14.91
N SER A 463 -4.30 1.17 -14.53
CA SER A 463 -4.16 2.31 -15.42
C SER A 463 -3.26 2.02 -16.62
N ALA A 464 -2.28 1.11 -16.50
CA ALA A 464 -1.41 0.73 -17.60
C ALA A 464 -2.16 0.11 -18.78
N GLU A 465 -3.09 -0.82 -18.53
CA GLU A 465 -3.84 -1.48 -19.61
C GLU A 465 -4.91 -0.54 -20.18
N MET A 466 -5.52 0.31 -19.35
CA MET A 466 -6.40 1.39 -19.83
C MET A 466 -5.64 2.31 -20.80
N PHE A 467 -4.44 2.74 -20.40
CA PHE A 467 -3.62 3.62 -21.21
C PHE A 467 -3.13 2.96 -22.51
N GLU A 468 -2.84 1.66 -22.52
CA GLU A 468 -2.55 0.94 -23.77
C GLU A 468 -3.74 0.98 -24.74
N GLU A 469 -4.96 0.81 -24.24
CA GLU A 469 -6.15 0.89 -25.08
C GLU A 469 -6.35 2.30 -25.62
N MET A 470 -6.15 3.34 -24.80
CA MET A 470 -6.20 4.74 -25.23
C MET A 470 -5.21 5.02 -26.38
N ILE A 471 -3.96 4.57 -26.24
CA ILE A 471 -2.96 4.67 -27.31
C ILE A 471 -3.39 3.87 -28.55
N SER A 472 -3.97 2.68 -28.35
CA SER A 472 -4.39 1.84 -29.47
C SER A 472 -5.54 2.46 -30.26
N ASN A 473 -6.54 3.03 -29.59
CA ASN A 473 -7.61 3.82 -30.22
C ASN A 473 -7.01 4.98 -31.02
N LYS A 474 -6.07 5.72 -30.41
CA LYS A 474 -5.37 6.80 -31.10
C LYS A 474 -4.70 6.33 -32.39
N ILE A 475 -3.97 5.22 -32.34
CA ILE A 475 -3.28 4.67 -33.53
C ILE A 475 -4.27 4.26 -34.62
N ARG A 476 -5.46 3.76 -34.23
CA ARG A 476 -6.54 3.42 -35.17
C ARG A 476 -7.28 4.63 -35.74
N GLY A 477 -7.14 5.81 -35.13
CA GLY A 477 -7.94 7.00 -35.46
C GLY A 477 -9.33 6.99 -34.81
N ASP A 478 -9.56 6.13 -33.82
CA ASP A 478 -10.80 6.08 -33.03
C ASP A 478 -10.78 7.11 -31.89
N GLU A 479 -11.93 7.34 -31.25
CA GLU A 479 -12.00 8.14 -30.03
C GLU A 479 -11.11 7.55 -28.92
N ILE A 480 -10.25 8.40 -28.35
CA ILE A 480 -9.32 8.02 -27.26
C ILE A 480 -10.08 7.72 -25.96
N ILE A 481 -11.25 8.35 -25.78
CA ILE A 481 -12.10 8.17 -24.60
C ILE A 481 -12.54 6.70 -24.50
N LEU A 482 -12.31 6.09 -23.34
CA LEU A 482 -12.73 4.72 -23.08
C LEU A 482 -14.17 4.68 -22.57
N SER A 483 -15.05 3.99 -23.30
CA SER A 483 -16.42 3.74 -22.85
C SER A 483 -16.48 2.93 -21.56
N ASP A 484 -17.59 3.07 -20.84
CA ASP A 484 -17.96 2.33 -19.64
C ASP A 484 -17.81 0.81 -19.81
N SER A 485 -18.31 0.27 -20.92
CA SER A 485 -18.25 -1.14 -21.27
C SER A 485 -16.80 -1.60 -21.51
N LYS A 486 -15.99 -0.76 -22.16
CA LYS A 486 -14.58 -1.09 -22.42
C LYS A 486 -13.76 -1.06 -21.13
N GLN A 487 -13.98 -0.07 -20.27
CA GLN A 487 -13.35 0.01 -18.95
C GLN A 487 -13.69 -1.21 -18.09
N ASP A 488 -14.97 -1.58 -18.00
CA ASP A 488 -15.45 -2.74 -17.22
C ASP A 488 -14.79 -4.04 -17.68
N ASN A 489 -14.72 -4.27 -18.99
CA ASN A 489 -14.06 -5.44 -19.59
C ASN A 489 -12.56 -5.46 -19.32
N ILE A 490 -11.86 -4.33 -19.46
CA ILE A 490 -10.43 -4.24 -19.16
C ILE A 490 -10.17 -4.58 -17.69
N ILE A 491 -10.97 -4.03 -16.76
CA ILE A 491 -10.86 -4.30 -15.33
C ILE A 491 -11.05 -5.78 -15.02
N LYS A 492 -12.10 -6.42 -15.54
CA LYS A 492 -12.34 -7.87 -15.36
C LYS A 492 -11.18 -8.72 -15.89
N ASN A 493 -10.68 -8.41 -17.09
CA ASN A 493 -9.54 -9.12 -17.68
C ASN A 493 -8.25 -9.00 -16.83
N ILE A 494 -8.00 -7.84 -16.23
CA ILE A 494 -6.84 -7.64 -15.34
C ILE A 494 -7.00 -8.44 -14.05
N VAL A 495 -8.21 -8.46 -13.50
CA VAL A 495 -8.55 -9.21 -12.29
C VAL A 495 -8.33 -10.70 -12.50
N ASP A 496 -8.73 -11.25 -13.66
CA ASP A 496 -8.48 -12.66 -13.99
C ASP A 496 -6.97 -12.97 -14.10
N LYS A 497 -6.20 -12.07 -14.73
CA LYS A 497 -4.74 -12.21 -14.80
C LYS A 497 -4.10 -12.16 -13.40
N LYS A 498 -4.59 -11.30 -12.50
CA LYS A 498 -4.11 -11.19 -11.12
C LYS A 498 -4.46 -12.41 -10.28
N TRP A 499 -5.67 -12.94 -10.41
CA TRP A 499 -6.09 -14.15 -9.72
C TRP A 499 -5.16 -15.33 -10.04
N LYS A 500 -4.84 -15.54 -11.32
CA LYS A 500 -3.91 -16.58 -11.78
C LYS A 500 -2.46 -16.40 -11.30
N LYS A 501 -2.04 -15.17 -11.00
CA LYS A 501 -0.68 -14.88 -10.51
C LYS A 501 -0.48 -15.27 -9.05
N ILE A 502 -1.56 -15.44 -8.27
CA ILE A 502 -1.48 -15.87 -6.87
C ILE A 502 -0.69 -17.18 -6.76
N ASP A 503 -0.88 -18.10 -7.71
CA ASP A 503 -0.23 -19.42 -7.75
C ASP A 503 1.31 -19.35 -7.76
N THR A 504 1.86 -18.28 -8.31
CA THR A 504 3.31 -18.12 -8.51
C THR A 504 3.94 -17.08 -7.60
N GLU A 505 3.14 -16.12 -7.11
CA GLU A 505 3.66 -14.92 -6.42
C GLU A 505 3.40 -14.95 -4.90
N VAL A 506 2.53 -15.82 -4.40
CA VAL A 506 2.08 -15.82 -3.00
C VAL A 506 2.32 -17.18 -2.31
N PRO A 507 2.93 -17.22 -1.11
CA PRO A 507 3.03 -18.44 -0.32
C PRO A 507 1.66 -19.02 0.06
N TYR A 508 1.54 -20.34 0.24
CA TYR A 508 0.26 -21.01 0.56
C TYR A 508 -0.85 -20.73 -0.48
N ALA A 509 -0.48 -20.60 -1.76
CA ALA A 509 -1.39 -20.15 -2.81
C ALA A 509 -2.66 -20.99 -2.93
N ILE A 510 -2.56 -22.31 -2.80
CA ILE A 510 -3.69 -23.25 -2.92
C ILE A 510 -4.70 -22.98 -1.80
N GLU A 511 -4.23 -22.94 -0.56
CA GLU A 511 -5.02 -22.67 0.63
C GLU A 511 -5.65 -21.28 0.60
N ILE A 512 -4.89 -20.27 0.15
CA ILE A 512 -5.37 -18.90 0.00
C ILE A 512 -6.45 -18.80 -1.08
N GLN A 513 -6.27 -19.44 -2.23
CA GLN A 513 -7.28 -19.43 -3.29
C GLN A 513 -8.56 -20.14 -2.84
N SER A 514 -8.45 -21.30 -2.18
CA SER A 514 -9.60 -22.01 -1.62
C SER A 514 -10.34 -21.11 -0.62
N PHE A 515 -9.60 -20.48 0.29
CA PHE A 515 -10.12 -19.55 1.27
C PHE A 515 -10.84 -18.36 0.64
N LEU A 516 -10.19 -17.67 -0.30
CA LEU A 516 -10.75 -16.49 -0.96
C LEU A 516 -11.96 -16.83 -1.84
N LYS A 517 -11.97 -18.00 -2.48
CA LYS A 517 -13.12 -18.50 -3.25
C LYS A 517 -14.31 -18.78 -2.34
N SER A 518 -14.11 -19.52 -1.26
CA SER A 518 -15.14 -19.79 -0.25
C SER A 518 -15.68 -18.51 0.38
N PHE A 519 -14.79 -17.55 0.68
CA PHE A 519 -15.18 -16.24 1.19
C PHE A 519 -15.96 -15.42 0.15
N GLY A 520 -15.54 -15.47 -1.12
CA GLY A 520 -16.22 -14.90 -2.29
C GLY A 520 -17.65 -15.39 -2.44
N GLU A 521 -17.82 -16.71 -2.49
CA GLU A 521 -19.12 -17.37 -2.62
C GLU A 521 -20.04 -17.06 -1.44
N PHE A 522 -19.51 -17.10 -0.21
CA PHE A 522 -20.24 -16.69 0.98
C PHE A 522 -20.72 -15.24 0.87
N SER A 523 -19.84 -14.34 0.44
CA SER A 523 -20.12 -12.91 0.30
C SER A 523 -21.17 -12.64 -0.78
N LYS A 524 -21.13 -13.33 -1.93
CA LYS A 524 -22.16 -13.27 -2.97
C LYS A 524 -23.51 -13.71 -2.41
N LYS A 525 -23.56 -14.84 -1.72
CA LYS A 525 -24.80 -15.39 -1.13
C LYS A 525 -25.43 -14.45 -0.10
N GLN A 526 -24.64 -13.67 0.64
CA GLN A 526 -25.18 -12.67 1.57
C GLN A 526 -25.59 -11.37 0.87
N THR A 527 -24.83 -10.94 -0.13
CA THR A 527 -25.04 -9.69 -0.85
C THR A 527 -26.31 -9.72 -1.69
N PHE A 528 -26.49 -10.75 -2.53
CA PHE A 528 -27.60 -10.85 -3.48
C PHE A 528 -28.88 -11.45 -2.90
N LYS A 529 -29.07 -11.34 -1.58
CA LYS A 529 -30.37 -11.65 -0.98
C LYS A 529 -31.38 -10.61 -1.47
N PRO A 530 -32.61 -10.99 -1.83
CA PRO A 530 -33.60 -10.06 -2.39
C PRO A 530 -33.87 -8.83 -1.52
N ASN A 531 -33.81 -9.00 -0.19
CA ASN A 531 -33.99 -7.91 0.77
C ASN A 531 -32.72 -7.06 1.04
N ALA A 532 -31.61 -7.30 0.35
CA ALA A 532 -30.32 -6.62 0.50
C ALA A 532 -30.01 -6.22 1.97
N PRO A 533 -29.92 -7.19 2.90
CA PRO A 533 -29.96 -6.92 4.35
C PRO A 533 -28.68 -6.23 4.85
N TYR A 534 -27.62 -6.25 4.05
CA TYR A 534 -26.32 -5.65 4.31
C TYR A 534 -25.94 -4.70 3.18
N ALA A 535 -26.87 -3.88 2.71
CA ALA A 535 -26.60 -2.95 1.61
C ALA A 535 -25.36 -2.07 1.89
N PRO A 536 -24.48 -1.85 0.89
CA PRO A 536 -24.61 -2.29 -0.50
C PRO A 536 -24.17 -3.74 -0.77
N GLY A 537 -23.58 -4.42 0.22
CA GLY A 537 -23.21 -5.83 0.17
C GLY A 537 -22.29 -6.25 1.32
N VAL A 538 -22.02 -7.55 1.41
CA VAL A 538 -21.06 -8.13 2.35
C VAL A 538 -19.76 -8.43 1.60
N ASN A 539 -18.66 -7.86 2.06
CA ASN A 539 -17.31 -8.14 1.55
C ASN A 539 -16.26 -8.18 2.67
N GLY A 540 -16.71 -8.30 3.92
CA GLY A 540 -15.87 -8.39 5.10
C GLY A 540 -16.31 -9.47 6.08
N PHE A 541 -15.39 -9.92 6.91
CA PHE A 541 -15.69 -10.75 8.08
C PHE A 541 -14.92 -10.27 9.31
N ALA A 542 -15.48 -10.52 10.50
CA ALA A 542 -14.78 -10.31 11.76
C ALA A 542 -14.65 -11.64 12.49
N ILE A 543 -13.48 -11.92 13.06
CA ILE A 543 -13.25 -13.17 13.77
C ILE A 543 -13.80 -13.01 15.18
N LYS A 544 -14.81 -13.80 15.52
CA LYS A 544 -15.35 -13.88 16.87
C LYS A 544 -14.69 -15.08 17.56
N PRO A 545 -13.91 -14.88 18.64
CA PRO A 545 -13.33 -16.00 19.36
C PRO A 545 -14.43 -16.92 19.88
N ASN A 546 -14.15 -18.23 19.90
CA ASN A 546 -15.05 -19.20 20.48
C ASN A 546 -15.27 -18.85 21.96
N LYS A 547 -16.52 -18.67 22.36
CA LYS A 547 -16.88 -18.60 23.78
C LYS A 547 -17.26 -20.00 24.22
N LYS A 548 -16.31 -20.75 24.77
CA LYS A 548 -16.62 -21.98 25.50
C LYS A 548 -15.90 -21.96 26.86
N GLY A 549 -16.63 -21.59 27.91
CA GLY A 549 -16.23 -21.78 29.32
C GLY A 549 -15.85 -20.53 30.11
N MET A 550 -15.83 -20.68 31.44
CA MET A 550 -15.37 -19.70 32.44
C MET A 550 -13.84 -19.51 32.47
N PHE A 551 -13.10 -20.24 31.64
CA PHE A 551 -11.65 -20.17 31.55
C PHE A 551 -11.23 -19.43 30.28
N TYR A 552 -10.21 -18.58 30.39
CA TYR A 552 -9.60 -17.91 29.25
C TYR A 552 -8.92 -18.96 28.37
N GLU A 553 -9.58 -19.40 27.28
CA GLU A 553 -8.91 -20.17 26.23
C GLU A 553 -7.77 -19.33 25.61
N GLU A 554 -6.69 -20.00 25.21
CA GLU A 554 -5.64 -19.38 24.41
C GLU A 554 -6.25 -18.74 23.15
N LEU A 555 -5.76 -17.55 22.79
CA LEU A 555 -6.17 -16.88 21.54
C LEU A 555 -6.00 -17.87 20.38
N TRP A 556 -7.00 -17.94 19.48
CA TRP A 556 -6.97 -18.86 18.33
C TRP A 556 -5.68 -18.76 17.48
N ILE A 557 -5.02 -17.60 17.52
CA ILE A 557 -3.75 -17.31 16.85
C ILE A 557 -2.58 -18.12 17.44
N ASN A 558 -2.66 -18.48 18.72
CA ASN A 558 -1.65 -19.27 19.42
C ASN A 558 -1.96 -20.77 19.43
N ASN A 559 -3.15 -21.18 18.97
CA ASN A 559 -3.57 -22.57 18.98
C ASN A 559 -3.11 -23.26 17.68
N SER A 560 -2.32 -24.33 17.81
CA SER A 560 -1.76 -25.09 16.69
C SER A 560 -2.81 -25.66 15.74
N ILE A 561 -4.05 -25.89 16.21
CA ILE A 561 -5.17 -26.35 15.36
C ILE A 561 -5.46 -25.35 14.24
N TYR A 562 -5.30 -24.05 14.50
CA TYR A 562 -5.60 -22.99 13.54
C TYR A 562 -4.36 -22.42 12.84
N GLU A 563 -3.20 -23.08 12.95
CA GLU A 563 -1.94 -22.59 12.38
C GLU A 563 -2.04 -22.33 10.87
N SER A 564 -2.67 -23.25 10.11
CA SER A 564 -2.91 -23.06 8.68
C SER A 564 -3.79 -21.84 8.38
N LEU A 565 -4.80 -21.59 9.21
CA LEU A 565 -5.67 -20.42 9.08
C LEU A 565 -4.95 -19.12 9.43
N VAL A 566 -4.09 -19.14 10.44
CA VAL A 566 -3.23 -18.01 10.80
C VAL A 566 -2.30 -17.68 9.64
N ASN A 567 -1.63 -18.68 9.05
CA ASN A 567 -0.78 -18.52 7.87
C ASN A 567 -1.57 -17.92 6.70
N VAL A 568 -2.72 -18.51 6.34
CA VAL A 568 -3.57 -17.99 5.24
C VAL A 568 -3.99 -16.54 5.46
N ILE A 569 -4.57 -16.19 6.62
CA ILE A 569 -5.08 -14.83 6.87
C ILE A 569 -3.94 -13.81 6.94
N SER A 570 -2.84 -14.16 7.63
CA SER A 570 -1.68 -13.27 7.73
C SER A 570 -1.02 -13.03 6.37
N THR A 571 -0.84 -14.08 5.56
CA THR A 571 -0.33 -13.95 4.19
C THR A 571 -1.30 -13.13 3.32
N CYS A 572 -2.60 -13.30 3.48
CA CYS A 572 -3.57 -12.47 2.78
C CYS A 572 -3.44 -10.98 3.13
N VAL A 573 -3.20 -10.63 4.39
CA VAL A 573 -2.96 -9.23 4.79
C VAL A 573 -1.62 -8.72 4.25
N ALA A 574 -0.58 -9.53 4.39
CA ALA A 574 0.78 -9.19 3.94
C ALA A 574 0.86 -8.85 2.44
N TYR A 575 0.18 -9.65 1.61
CA TYR A 575 0.15 -9.50 0.16
C TYR A 575 -1.02 -8.61 -0.32
N ASN A 576 -1.66 -7.86 0.60
CA ASN A 576 -2.78 -6.96 0.30
C ASN A 576 -3.96 -7.66 -0.39
N LEU A 577 -4.23 -8.94 -0.10
CA LEU A 577 -5.44 -9.66 -0.53
C LEU A 577 -6.61 -9.39 0.43
N LEU A 578 -6.32 -9.16 1.71
CA LEU A 578 -7.27 -8.72 2.73
C LEU A 578 -6.80 -7.42 3.39
N GLU A 579 -7.75 -6.54 3.66
CA GLU A 579 -7.54 -5.26 4.33
C GLU A 579 -8.11 -5.32 5.75
N LYS A 580 -7.29 -5.04 6.76
CA LYS A 580 -7.72 -5.02 8.17
C LYS A 580 -8.31 -3.66 8.55
N HIS A 581 -9.52 -3.64 9.08
CA HIS A 581 -10.26 -2.45 9.51
C HIS A 581 -10.76 -2.57 10.93
N SER A 582 -10.39 -1.62 11.79
CA SER A 582 -11.02 -1.49 13.11
C SER A 582 -12.35 -0.74 12.96
N VAL A 583 -13.46 -1.44 13.16
CA VAL A 583 -14.83 -0.92 12.99
C VAL A 583 -15.54 -0.93 14.34
N SER A 584 -16.11 0.21 14.73
CA SER A 584 -16.94 0.30 15.93
C SER A 584 -18.34 -0.22 15.63
N GLN A 585 -18.73 -1.37 16.17
CA GLN A 585 -20.06 -1.94 16.00
C GLN A 585 -20.50 -2.75 17.22
N GLY A 586 -21.74 -2.57 17.65
CA GLY A 586 -22.33 -3.27 18.80
C GLY A 586 -22.48 -2.34 20.00
N LYS A 587 -22.04 -2.79 21.18
CA LYS A 587 -22.12 -1.96 22.40
C LYS A 587 -21.22 -0.71 22.26
N LYS A 588 -21.55 0.36 22.98
CA LYS A 588 -20.74 1.59 22.99
C LYS A 588 -19.28 1.25 23.33
N GLY A 589 -18.35 1.63 22.45
CA GLY A 589 -16.91 1.34 22.59
C GLY A 589 -16.46 -0.03 22.10
N GLN A 590 -17.35 -0.88 21.57
CA GLN A 590 -16.97 -2.17 21.03
C GLN A 590 -16.36 -2.03 19.63
N ILE A 591 -15.10 -2.42 19.50
CA ILE A 591 -14.32 -2.38 18.27
C ILE A 591 -14.11 -3.81 17.78
N TRP A 592 -14.30 -4.02 16.48
CA TRP A 592 -14.01 -5.27 15.79
C TRP A 592 -12.92 -5.06 14.75
N ASP A 593 -11.98 -6.00 14.70
CA ASP A 593 -11.08 -6.12 13.57
C ASP A 593 -11.79 -6.90 12.45
N VAL A 594 -12.11 -6.18 11.38
CA VAL A 594 -12.81 -6.67 10.20
C VAL A 594 -11.80 -6.83 9.07
N TYR A 595 -11.76 -8.01 8.47
CA TYR A 595 -10.97 -8.34 7.29
C TYR A 595 -11.86 -8.20 6.08
N TYR A 596 -11.58 -7.18 5.27
CA TYR A 596 -12.28 -6.92 4.03
C TYR A 596 -11.49 -7.46 2.84
N MET A 597 -12.16 -7.95 1.80
CA MET A 597 -11.48 -8.29 0.54
C MET A 597 -10.82 -7.07 -0.07
N ASN A 598 -9.65 -7.24 -0.69
CA ASN A 598 -9.15 -6.24 -1.61
C ASN A 598 -10.20 -5.95 -2.68
N ARG A 599 -10.38 -4.68 -3.04
CA ARG A 599 -11.38 -4.24 -4.02
C ARG A 599 -11.28 -4.95 -5.38
N TRP A 600 -10.10 -5.38 -5.82
CA TRP A 600 -9.98 -6.14 -7.07
C TRP A 600 -10.59 -7.55 -6.96
N LEU A 601 -10.54 -8.18 -5.78
CA LEU A 601 -11.23 -9.45 -5.52
C LEU A 601 -12.76 -9.25 -5.50
N CYS A 602 -13.22 -8.07 -5.08
CA CYS A 602 -14.65 -7.76 -5.18
C CYS A 602 -15.13 -7.81 -6.64
N VAL A 603 -14.32 -7.32 -7.59
CA VAL A 603 -14.64 -7.44 -9.03
C VAL A 603 -14.78 -8.90 -9.45
N LEU A 604 -13.83 -9.75 -9.06
CA LEU A 604 -13.82 -11.18 -9.40
C LEU A 604 -15.12 -11.86 -9.00
N PHE A 605 -15.64 -11.52 -7.82
CA PHE A 605 -16.87 -12.11 -7.28
C PHE A 605 -18.14 -11.31 -7.59
N GLY A 606 -18.07 -10.19 -8.32
CA GLY A 606 -19.23 -9.35 -8.60
C GLY A 606 -19.79 -8.64 -7.36
N LEU A 607 -18.92 -8.21 -6.46
CA LEU A 607 -19.25 -7.59 -5.16
C LEU A 607 -19.05 -6.07 -5.21
N PRO A 608 -19.70 -5.30 -4.32
CA PRO A 608 -19.53 -3.85 -4.30
C PRO A 608 -18.12 -3.47 -3.86
N LEU A 609 -17.59 -2.39 -4.45
CA LEU A 609 -16.26 -1.87 -4.09
C LEU A 609 -16.26 -1.05 -2.80
N THR A 610 -17.41 -0.68 -2.26
CA THR A 610 -17.50 0.04 -0.99
C THR A 610 -17.17 -0.88 0.18
N TYR A 611 -16.55 -0.35 1.23
CA TYR A 611 -16.38 -1.07 2.50
C TYR A 611 -17.74 -1.16 3.17
N GLY A 612 -18.41 -2.30 3.00
CA GLY A 612 -19.80 -2.51 3.36
C GLY A 612 -19.97 -3.28 4.67
N GLY A 613 -21.03 -4.09 4.71
CA GLY A 613 -21.33 -4.96 5.84
C GLY A 613 -20.31 -6.09 6.01
N PHE A 614 -20.24 -6.62 7.22
CA PHE A 614 -19.42 -7.78 7.53
C PHE A 614 -20.19 -8.78 8.39
N ARG A 615 -19.68 -10.01 8.45
CA ARG A 615 -20.27 -11.09 9.25
C ARG A 615 -19.27 -11.61 10.27
N HIS A 616 -19.75 -11.90 11.48
CA HIS A 616 -18.95 -12.62 12.45
C HIS A 616 -18.76 -14.07 12.02
N LYS A 617 -17.52 -14.55 12.13
CA LYS A 617 -17.13 -15.93 11.88
C LYS A 617 -16.24 -16.45 12.99
N THR A 618 -16.42 -17.70 13.36
CA THR A 618 -15.53 -18.40 14.27
C THR A 618 -14.31 -18.97 13.53
N PRO A 619 -13.17 -19.19 14.20
CA PRO A 619 -12.03 -19.89 13.60
C PRO A 619 -12.42 -21.25 13.00
N ASP A 620 -13.33 -21.98 13.66
CA ASP A 620 -13.85 -23.27 13.17
C ASP A 620 -14.64 -23.18 11.86
N GLU A 621 -15.32 -22.05 11.62
CA GLU A 621 -15.98 -21.81 10.34
C GLU A 621 -14.97 -21.44 9.25
N LEU A 622 -13.97 -20.63 9.59
CA LEU A 622 -13.00 -20.12 8.63
C LEU A 622 -11.99 -21.18 8.20
N ILE A 623 -11.57 -22.08 9.08
CA ILE A 623 -10.65 -23.17 8.71
C ILE A 623 -11.28 -24.12 7.67
N LYS A 624 -12.61 -24.20 7.61
CA LYS A 624 -13.33 -24.96 6.57
C LYS A 624 -13.27 -24.30 5.20
N TRP A 625 -12.98 -23.00 5.12
CA TRP A 625 -12.82 -22.30 3.84
C TRP A 625 -11.49 -22.62 3.15
N ILE A 626 -10.52 -23.15 3.90
CA ILE A 626 -9.20 -23.53 3.37
C ILE A 626 -9.25 -24.92 2.71
N LYS A 627 -10.18 -25.77 3.15
CA LYS A 627 -10.25 -27.19 2.79
C LYS A 627 -10.82 -27.45 1.40
#